data_AF-A0AAP2DUM8-F1
#
_entry.id   AF-A0AAP2DUM8-F1
#
_cell.length_a   1.000
_cell.length_b   1.000
_cell.length_c   1.000
_cell.angle_alpha   90.00
_cell.angle_beta   90.00
_cell.angle_gamma   90.00
#
_symmetry.space_group_name_H-M   'P 1'
#
loop_
_entity.id
_entity.type
_entity.pdbx_description
1 polymer ?
#
loop_
_entity_poly.entity_id
_entity_poly.type
_entity_poly.pdbx_seq_one_letter_code
_entity_poly.pdbx_strand_id
1 'polypeptide(L)'
;MKSKITLLLFFIVAMLFSCDDKEDDAPACSVAWGTELQNEVNAISAAANAYIADPSAANCAAYKTAYQNYVNKLEPYGNCTALTGQNRIDFQNALQAAKDSIANLC
;
A
#
# COMPACT_ATOMS: atom_id res chain seq x y z
N MET A 1 4.07 57.94 -4.88
CA MET A 1 3.22 57.75 -3.69
C MET A 1 3.11 56.24 -3.42
N LYS A 2 3.52 55.79 -2.20
CA LYS A 2 3.13 54.54 -1.49
C LYS A 2 3.45 53.22 -2.22
N SER A 3 4.57 52.50 -2.03
CA SER A 3 5.18 51.88 -0.84
C SER A 3 4.24 51.06 0.05
N LYS A 4 4.54 49.75 0.10
CA LYS A 4 4.25 48.71 1.12
C LYS A 4 2.80 48.22 1.26
N ILE A 5 2.59 46.93 0.96
CA ILE A 5 2.00 45.94 1.88
C ILE A 5 2.63 44.59 1.54
N THR A 6 3.56 44.21 2.42
CA THR A 6 3.99 42.84 2.69
C THR A 6 2.94 42.20 3.63
N LEU A 7 2.80 40.88 3.57
CA LEU A 7 2.32 39.97 4.64
C LEU A 7 0.82 39.59 4.66
N LEU A 8 0.55 38.35 4.24
CA LEU A 8 -0.37 37.37 4.87
C LEU A 8 -0.25 36.09 4.00
N LEU A 9 0.74 35.20 4.20
CA LEU A 9 0.88 34.29 5.34
C LEU A 9 -0.47 33.70 5.79
N PHE A 10 -1.04 32.86 4.93
CA PHE A 10 -1.83 31.69 5.32
C PHE A 10 -0.85 30.51 5.24
N PHE A 11 -0.08 30.18 6.28
CA PHE A 11 -0.50 29.35 7.42
C PHE A 11 -1.75 28.51 7.10
N ILE A 12 -1.53 27.27 6.68
CA ILE A 12 -1.81 26.08 7.50
C ILE A 12 -0.88 24.96 6.99
N VAL A 13 0.24 24.84 7.69
CA VAL A 13 0.84 23.55 7.99
C VAL A 13 -0.14 22.87 8.96
N ALA A 14 -0.78 21.78 8.53
CA ALA A 14 -1.29 20.69 9.39
C ALA A 14 -2.23 19.78 8.59
N MET A 15 -1.68 19.02 7.64
CA MET A 15 -2.07 17.62 7.48
C MET A 15 -0.79 16.82 7.21
N LEU A 16 0.17 16.98 8.14
CA LEU A 16 0.97 15.83 8.51
C LEU A 16 -0.05 14.85 9.09
N PHE A 17 -0.56 13.96 8.24
CA PHE A 17 -1.03 12.66 8.71
C PHE A 17 0.21 11.98 9.29
N SER A 18 0.57 12.39 10.51
CA SER A 18 1.28 11.53 11.43
C SER A 18 0.26 10.46 11.78
N CYS A 19 0.08 9.49 10.87
CA CYS A 19 -0.25 8.15 11.28
C CYS A 19 0.91 7.76 12.19
N ASP A 20 0.66 7.86 13.50
CA ASP A 20 1.38 7.09 14.48
C ASP A 20 1.17 5.63 14.04
N ASP A 21 2.10 5.09 13.26
CA ASP A 21 2.16 3.68 12.90
C ASP A 21 2.48 2.92 14.19
N LYS A 22 1.48 2.76 15.03
CA LYS A 22 1.39 1.52 15.77
C LYS A 22 1.03 0.49 14.72
N GLU A 23 2.05 -0.22 14.25
CA GLU A 23 1.93 -1.52 13.58
C GLU A 23 1.28 -2.51 14.55
N ASP A 24 0.05 -2.22 14.97
CA ASP A 24 -0.83 -3.25 15.48
C ASP A 24 -1.32 -3.94 14.23
N ASP A 25 -0.72 -5.10 13.94
CA ASP A 25 -1.25 -6.07 12.98
C ASP A 25 -2.73 -6.25 13.29
N ALA A 26 -3.57 -5.53 12.54
CA ALA A 26 -4.99 -5.60 12.77
C ALA A 26 -5.40 -7.07 12.59
N PRO A 27 -6.28 -7.58 13.45
CA PRO A 27 -6.63 -8.98 13.41
C PRO A 27 -7.15 -9.30 12.00
N ALA A 28 -6.45 -10.21 11.32
CA ALA A 28 -6.91 -10.75 10.05
C ALA A 28 -8.40 -11.10 10.21
N CYS A 29 -9.22 -10.70 9.23
CA CYS A 29 -10.70 -10.78 9.22
C CYS A 29 -11.46 -9.53 9.69
N SER A 30 -10.77 -8.44 9.97
CA SER A 30 -11.38 -7.13 10.02
C SER A 30 -12.00 -6.73 8.67
N VAL A 31 -13.11 -5.98 8.73
CA VAL A 31 -13.72 -5.33 7.56
C VAL A 31 -12.95 -4.08 7.12
N ALA A 32 -11.96 -3.63 7.90
CA ALA A 32 -11.13 -2.45 7.64
C ALA A 32 -9.82 -2.78 6.90
N TRP A 33 -9.74 -3.93 6.22
CA TRP A 33 -8.58 -4.37 5.43
C TRP A 33 -8.01 -3.29 4.49
N GLY A 34 -8.85 -2.38 3.95
CA GLY A 34 -8.38 -1.26 3.15
C GLY A 34 -7.52 -0.25 3.92
N THR A 35 -7.82 0.01 5.19
CA THR A 35 -6.98 0.82 6.09
C THR A 35 -5.76 0.05 6.55
N GLU A 36 -5.92 -1.24 6.83
CA GLU A 36 -4.88 -2.10 7.39
C GLU A 36 -3.77 -2.41 6.38
N LEU A 37 -4.10 -2.42 5.08
CA LEU A 37 -3.16 -2.63 3.98
C LEU A 37 -2.67 -1.31 3.36
N GLN A 38 -3.04 -0.16 3.93
CA GLN A 38 -2.74 1.15 3.33
C GLN A 38 -1.23 1.40 3.24
N ASN A 39 -0.47 0.93 4.23
CA ASN A 39 0.98 1.07 4.26
C ASN A 39 1.63 0.28 3.11
N GLU A 40 1.20 -0.95 2.87
CA GLU A 40 1.68 -1.79 1.79
C GLU A 40 1.27 -1.24 0.41
N VAL A 41 0.06 -0.70 0.27
CA VAL A 41 -0.40 -0.03 -0.97
C VAL A 41 0.42 1.23 -1.26
N ASN A 42 0.75 2.01 -0.23
CA ASN A 42 1.62 3.18 -0.36
C ASN A 42 3.04 2.76 -0.76
N ALA A 43 3.57 1.68 -0.16
CA ALA A 43 4.89 1.14 -0.49
C ALA A 43 4.98 0.65 -1.94
N ILE A 44 3.95 -0.07 -2.42
CA ILE A 44 3.82 -0.45 -3.83
C ILE A 44 3.88 0.78 -4.73
N SER A 45 3.06 1.79 -4.44
CA SER A 45 2.96 3.00 -5.27
C SER A 45 4.28 3.77 -5.33
N ALA A 46 4.98 3.89 -4.20
CA ALA A 46 6.28 4.52 -4.12
C ALA A 46 7.34 3.75 -4.92
N ALA A 47 7.41 2.42 -4.76
CA ALA A 47 8.37 1.58 -5.47
C ALA A 47 8.11 1.51 -6.98
N ALA A 48 6.83 1.48 -7.39
CA ALA A 48 6.44 1.56 -8.80
C ALA A 48 6.89 2.88 -9.44
N ASN A 49 6.67 4.02 -8.77
CA ASN A 49 7.12 5.32 -9.26
C ASN A 49 8.65 5.40 -9.35
N ALA A 50 9.37 4.82 -8.39
CA ALA A 50 10.84 4.75 -8.43
C ALA A 50 11.33 3.93 -9.63
N TYR A 51 10.70 2.79 -9.92
CA TYR A 51 11.03 1.96 -11.10
C TYR A 51 10.68 2.66 -12.42
N ILE A 52 9.54 3.35 -12.51
CA ILE A 52 9.16 4.12 -13.69
C ILE A 52 10.17 5.24 -13.96
N ALA A 53 10.66 5.91 -12.90
CA ALA A 53 11.65 6.98 -13.02
C ALA A 53 13.05 6.45 -13.38
N ASP A 54 13.44 5.29 -12.85
CA ASP A 54 14.69 4.60 -13.14
C ASP A 54 14.47 3.08 -13.18
N PRO A 55 14.40 2.45 -14.37
CA PRO A 55 14.13 1.02 -14.52
C PRO A 55 15.37 0.15 -14.27
N SER A 56 16.12 0.45 -13.22
CA SER A 56 17.28 -0.32 -12.79
C SER A 56 16.87 -1.62 -12.10
N ALA A 57 17.78 -2.60 -12.09
CA ALA A 57 17.56 -3.88 -11.42
C ALA A 57 17.26 -3.71 -9.91
N ALA A 58 17.85 -2.69 -9.27
CA ALA A 58 17.60 -2.37 -7.87
C ALA A 58 16.16 -1.89 -7.63
N ASN A 59 15.65 -0.99 -8.47
CA ASN A 59 14.27 -0.50 -8.34
C ASN A 59 13.23 -1.57 -8.72
N CYS A 60 13.54 -2.43 -9.70
CA CYS A 60 12.75 -3.62 -10.00
C CYS A 60 12.66 -4.55 -8.78
N ALA A 61 13.78 -4.84 -8.12
CA ALA A 61 13.80 -5.66 -6.92
C ALA A 61 12.97 -5.03 -5.78
N ALA A 62 13.13 -3.72 -5.55
CA ALA A 62 12.34 -2.98 -4.56
C ALA A 62 10.84 -3.05 -4.86
N TYR A 63 10.45 -2.93 -6.13
CA TYR A 63 9.05 -3.03 -6.54
C TYR A 63 8.49 -4.44 -6.33
N LYS A 64 9.23 -5.49 -6.71
CA LYS A 64 8.88 -6.90 -6.40
C LYS A 64 8.68 -7.12 -4.91
N THR A 65 9.61 -6.64 -4.08
CA THR A 65 9.53 -6.79 -2.62
C THR A 65 8.31 -6.08 -2.04
N ALA A 66 8.01 -4.86 -2.47
CA ALA A 66 6.81 -4.14 -2.02
C ALA A 66 5.52 -4.91 -2.37
N TYR A 67 5.43 -5.44 -3.59
CA TYR A 67 4.30 -6.26 -4.03
C TYR A 67 4.16 -7.56 -3.23
N GLN A 68 5.28 -8.23 -2.96
CA GLN A 68 5.30 -9.46 -2.17
C GLN A 68 4.84 -9.20 -0.73
N ASN A 69 5.25 -8.09 -0.12
CA ASN A 69 4.83 -7.71 1.23
C ASN A 69 3.32 -7.50 1.29
N TYR A 70 2.73 -6.80 0.32
CA TYR A 70 1.28 -6.62 0.23
C TYR A 70 0.54 -7.96 0.13
N VAL A 71 0.98 -8.84 -0.77
CA VAL A 71 0.36 -10.16 -0.97
C VAL A 71 0.50 -11.05 0.27
N ASN A 72 1.64 -11.00 0.97
CA ASN A 72 1.84 -11.71 2.23
C ASN A 72 0.92 -11.18 3.33
N LYS A 73 0.70 -9.87 3.39
CA LYS A 73 -0.21 -9.24 4.35
C LYS A 73 -1.68 -9.54 4.04
N LEU A 74 -2.01 -9.74 2.77
CA LEU A 74 -3.36 -10.11 2.31
C LEU A 74 -3.69 -11.58 2.58
N GLU A 75 -2.70 -12.48 2.58
CA GLU A 75 -2.90 -13.93 2.71
C GLU A 75 -3.75 -14.39 3.93
N PRO A 76 -3.56 -13.85 5.15
CA PRO A 76 -4.37 -14.20 6.31
C PRO A 76 -5.89 -13.97 6.13
N TYR A 77 -6.29 -12.99 5.30
CA TYR A 77 -7.71 -12.69 5.06
C TYR A 77 -8.44 -13.82 4.31
N GLY A 78 -7.70 -14.70 3.63
CA GLY A 78 -8.26 -15.87 2.95
C GLY A 78 -8.84 -16.93 3.90
N ASN A 79 -8.43 -16.90 5.17
CA ASN A 79 -8.87 -17.85 6.18
C ASN A 79 -10.05 -17.34 7.02
N CYS A 80 -10.62 -16.20 6.66
CA CYS A 80 -11.70 -15.60 7.42
C CYS A 80 -12.99 -16.42 7.38
N THR A 81 -13.62 -16.56 8.54
CA THR A 81 -14.89 -17.32 8.68
C THR A 81 -16.02 -16.70 7.88
N ALA A 82 -15.99 -15.37 7.66
CA ALA A 82 -16.93 -14.68 6.77
C ALA A 82 -16.69 -14.97 5.28
N LEU A 83 -15.46 -15.34 4.90
CA LEU A 83 -15.11 -15.67 3.53
C LEU A 83 -15.37 -17.16 3.27
N THR A 84 -16.46 -17.48 2.58
CA THR A 84 -16.93 -18.86 2.38
C THR A 84 -17.38 -19.12 0.94
N GLY A 85 -17.58 -20.40 0.60
CA GLY A 85 -18.08 -20.82 -0.69
C GLY A 85 -17.20 -20.32 -1.85
N GLN A 86 -17.85 -19.84 -2.92
CA GLN A 86 -17.17 -19.35 -4.11
C GLN A 86 -16.25 -18.16 -3.81
N ASN A 87 -16.63 -17.26 -2.88
CA ASN A 87 -15.82 -16.09 -2.55
C ASN A 87 -14.45 -16.47 -1.99
N ARG A 88 -14.36 -17.57 -1.22
CA ARG A 88 -13.06 -18.08 -0.73
C ARG A 88 -12.20 -18.61 -1.87
N ILE A 89 -12.81 -19.34 -2.79
CA ILE A 89 -12.11 -19.91 -3.96
C ILE A 89 -11.59 -18.76 -4.84
N ASP A 90 -12.43 -17.77 -5.13
CA ASP A 90 -12.06 -16.62 -5.96
C ASP A 90 -10.93 -15.81 -5.31
N PHE A 91 -11.00 -15.60 -4.00
CA PHE A 91 -9.93 -14.93 -3.26
C PHE A 91 -8.61 -15.71 -3.33
N GLN A 92 -8.63 -17.03 -3.09
CA GLN A 92 -7.42 -17.86 -3.13
C GLN A 92 -6.82 -17.90 -4.54
N ASN A 93 -7.66 -17.99 -5.57
CA ASN A 93 -7.23 -17.94 -6.97
C ASN A 93 -6.60 -16.57 -7.30
N ALA A 94 -7.21 -15.47 -6.86
CA ALA A 94 -6.67 -14.12 -7.06
C ALA A 94 -5.35 -13.92 -6.32
N LEU A 95 -5.24 -14.41 -5.09
CA LEU A 95 -4.01 -14.35 -4.30
C LEU A 95 -2.89 -15.16 -4.97
N GLN A 96 -3.19 -16.35 -5.48
CA GLN A 96 -2.21 -17.17 -6.20
C GLN A 96 -1.78 -16.51 -7.51
N ALA A 97 -2.72 -16.00 -8.30
CA ALA A 97 -2.41 -15.28 -9.53
C ALA A 97 -1.54 -14.04 -9.26
N ALA A 98 -1.79 -13.34 -8.15
CA ALA A 98 -0.93 -12.23 -7.71
C ALA A 98 0.48 -12.72 -7.38
N LYS A 99 0.63 -13.79 -6.58
CA LYS A 99 1.95 -14.40 -6.28
C LYS A 99 2.71 -14.79 -7.55
N ASP A 100 2.03 -15.42 -8.51
CA ASP A 100 2.64 -15.85 -9.78
C ASP A 100 3.06 -14.66 -10.66
N SER A 101 2.29 -13.57 -10.62
CA SER A 101 2.60 -12.35 -11.39
C SER A 101 3.87 -11.65 -10.92
N ILE A 102 4.24 -11.77 -9.63
CA ILE A 102 5.42 -11.10 -9.05
C ILE A 102 6.72 -11.59 -9.72
N ALA A 103 6.78 -12.87 -10.09
CA ALA A 103 7.95 -13.42 -10.78
C ALA A 103 8.25 -12.66 -12.09
N ASN A 104 7.18 -12.25 -12.79
CA ASN A 104 7.21 -11.56 -14.07
C ASN A 104 7.03 -10.03 -13.94
N LEU A 105 6.98 -9.49 -12.72
CA LEU A 105 6.86 -8.05 -12.49
C LEU A 105 8.17 -7.34 -12.84
N CYS A 106 8.09 -6.18 -13.49
CA CYS A 106 9.23 -5.40 -14.04
C CYS A 106 9.96 -6.10 -15.20
#